data_AF-A0A0B2UGV6-F1
#
_entry.id   AF-A0A0B2UGV6-F1
#
_cell.length_a   1.000
_cell.length_b   1.000
_cell.length_c   1.000
_cell.angle_alpha   90.00
_cell.angle_beta   90.00
_cell.angle_gamma   90.00
#
_symmetry.space_group_name_H-M   'P 1'
#
loop_
_entity.id
_entity.type
_entity.pdbx_description
1 polymer ?
#
loop_
_entity_poly.entity_id
_entity_poly.type
_entity_poly.pdbx_seq_one_letter_code
_entity_poly.pdbx_strand_id
1 'polypeptide(L)'
;MYTQEKILSIFFNEPVGILLRNANISARSAIEYLPELIAFEYDDLELARREIAYEKDHFDKRTSILTGSLDKIGIFPSILATMVLLLTHLSNNKTFEFLQEHPEFQFLFYVLIAVVVIFQLFSIFTNFISLKLYYLIQVIEYAINLKENKNN
;
A
#
# COMPACT_ATOMS: atom_id res chain seq x y z
N MET A 1 -14.81 -13.04 -2.68
CA MET A 1 -14.05 -12.62 -1.48
C MET A 1 -12.72 -13.39 -1.47
N TYR A 2 -11.58 -12.74 -1.70
CA TYR A 2 -10.27 -13.42 -1.69
C TYR A 2 -9.69 -13.41 -0.28
N THR A 3 -9.26 -14.57 0.21
CA THR A 3 -8.62 -14.74 1.52
C THR A 3 -7.25 -14.04 1.55
N GLN A 4 -6.88 -13.42 2.68
CA GLN A 4 -5.64 -12.66 2.91
C GLN A 4 -4.36 -13.36 2.39
N GLU A 5 -4.27 -14.68 2.55
CA GLU A 5 -3.14 -15.50 2.10
C GLU A 5 -2.93 -15.49 0.58
N LYS A 6 -4.02 -15.41 -0.21
CA LYS A 6 -3.95 -15.38 -1.68
C LYS A 6 -3.44 -14.03 -2.18
N ILE A 7 -3.71 -12.94 -1.45
CA ILE A 7 -3.29 -11.58 -1.84
C ILE A 7 -1.77 -11.45 -1.71
N LEU A 8 -1.19 -12.00 -0.64
CA LEU A 8 0.26 -12.08 -0.45
C LEU A 8 0.94 -12.87 -1.56
N SER A 9 0.43 -14.06 -1.90
CA SER A 9 0.98 -14.90 -2.97
C SER A 9 0.97 -14.21 -4.34
N ILE A 10 -0.11 -13.52 -4.69
CA ILE A 10 -0.22 -12.81 -5.96
C ILE A 10 0.70 -11.57 -5.96
N PHE A 11 0.92 -10.93 -4.82
CA PHE A 11 1.79 -9.74 -4.70
C PHE A 11 3.24 -10.04 -5.05
N PHE A 12 3.73 -11.21 -4.62
CA PHE A 12 5.09 -11.64 -4.96
C PHE A 12 5.24 -12.08 -6.42
N ASN A 13 4.18 -12.60 -7.06
CA ASN A 13 4.25 -13.12 -8.43
C ASN A 13 3.93 -12.07 -9.52
N GLU A 14 3.03 -11.13 -9.23
CA GLU A 14 2.62 -10.07 -10.15
C GLU A 14 2.38 -8.74 -9.39
N PRO A 15 3.45 -8.07 -8.93
CA PRO A 15 3.32 -6.85 -8.12
C PRO A 15 2.57 -5.73 -8.86
N VAL A 16 2.76 -5.62 -10.19
CA VAL A 16 2.03 -4.68 -11.05
C VAL A 16 0.61 -5.18 -11.37
N GLY A 17 0.44 -6.51 -11.50
CA GLY A 17 -0.85 -7.13 -11.79
C GLY A 17 -1.88 -6.87 -10.71
N ILE A 18 -1.49 -6.86 -9.42
CA ILE A 18 -2.40 -6.47 -8.33
C ILE A 18 -2.80 -5.00 -8.39
N LEU A 19 -1.89 -4.09 -8.73
CA LEU A 19 -2.21 -2.68 -8.87
C LEU A 19 -3.25 -2.47 -9.98
N LEU A 20 -3.04 -3.11 -11.14
CA LEU A 20 -3.97 -3.07 -12.27
C LEU A 20 -5.30 -3.77 -11.97
N ARG A 21 -5.27 -4.89 -11.25
CA ARG A 21 -6.46 -5.67 -10.93
C ARG A 21 -7.30 -5.00 -9.85
N ASN A 22 -6.67 -4.36 -8.85
CA ASN A 22 -7.37 -3.52 -7.87
C ASN A 22 -8.01 -2.30 -8.56
N ALA A 23 -7.33 -1.68 -9.53
CA ALA A 23 -7.90 -0.58 -10.31
C ALA A 23 -9.12 -1.00 -11.15
N ASN A 24 -9.11 -2.21 -11.73
CA ASN A 24 -10.25 -2.74 -12.49
C ASN A 24 -11.41 -3.22 -11.59
N ILE A 25 -11.09 -3.78 -10.43
CA ILE A 25 -12.11 -4.21 -9.45
C ILE A 25 -12.80 -3.01 -8.82
N SER A 26 -12.07 -1.91 -8.55
CA SER A 26 -12.66 -0.71 -7.95
C SER A 26 -13.77 -0.14 -8.84
N ALA A 27 -13.50 0.22 -10.10
CA ALA A 27 -14.49 0.82 -10.99
C ALA A 27 -15.77 -0.03 -11.15
N ARG A 28 -15.63 -1.35 -11.31
CA ARG A 28 -16.79 -2.25 -11.45
C ARG A 28 -17.57 -2.41 -10.15
N SER A 29 -16.88 -2.46 -9.00
CA SER A 29 -17.53 -2.55 -7.69
C SER A 29 -18.32 -1.28 -7.35
N ALA A 30 -17.82 -0.08 -7.71
CA ALA A 30 -18.57 1.16 -7.52
C ALA A 30 -19.93 1.09 -8.21
N ILE A 31 -19.94 0.69 -9.49
CA ILE A 31 -21.15 0.68 -10.31
C ILE A 31 -22.22 -0.27 -9.73
N GLU A 32 -21.79 -1.39 -9.13
CA GLU A 32 -22.68 -2.37 -8.52
C GLU A 32 -23.43 -1.80 -7.30
N TYR A 33 -22.74 -1.08 -6.42
CA TYR A 33 -23.31 -0.53 -5.18
C TYR A 33 -23.86 0.89 -5.32
N LEU A 34 -23.56 1.60 -6.41
CA LEU A 34 -23.97 2.98 -6.63
C LEU A 34 -25.50 3.21 -6.54
N PRO A 35 -26.37 2.34 -7.08
CA PRO A 35 -27.82 2.51 -6.96
C PRO A 35 -28.31 2.48 -5.51
N GLU A 36 -27.74 1.60 -4.69
CA GLU A 36 -28.05 1.52 -3.25
C GLU A 36 -27.54 2.75 -2.50
N LEU A 37 -26.33 3.22 -2.83
CA LEU A 37 -25.76 4.44 -2.26
C LEU A 37 -26.66 5.67 -2.52
N ILE A 38 -27.14 5.85 -3.74
CA ILE A 38 -28.00 6.99 -4.12
C ILE A 38 -29.35 6.97 -3.37
N ALA A 39 -29.80 5.79 -2.93
CA ALA A 39 -31.06 5.64 -2.21
C ALA A 39 -31.03 6.17 -0.77
N PHE A 40 -29.85 6.30 -0.16
CA PHE A 40 -29.69 6.88 1.19
C PHE A 40 -30.02 8.37 1.23
N GLU A 41 -30.34 8.91 2.41
CA GLU A 41 -30.55 10.34 2.61
C GLU A 41 -29.25 11.13 2.38
N TYR A 42 -29.36 12.42 2.03
CA TYR A 42 -28.18 13.24 1.78
C TYR A 42 -27.30 13.34 3.03
N ASP A 43 -27.93 13.57 4.18
CA ASP A 43 -27.25 13.72 5.46
C ASP A 43 -26.50 12.44 5.86
N ASP A 44 -27.08 11.27 5.57
CA ASP A 44 -26.43 9.97 5.81
C ASP A 44 -25.18 9.80 4.94
N LEU A 45 -25.24 10.18 3.66
CA LEU A 45 -24.11 10.11 2.75
C LEU A 45 -23.00 11.07 3.16
N GLU A 46 -23.35 12.31 3.56
CA GLU A 46 -22.38 13.29 4.02
C GLU A 46 -21.73 12.88 5.35
N LEU A 47 -22.51 12.29 6.27
CA LEU A 47 -21.99 11.71 7.50
C LEU A 47 -20.99 10.59 7.21
N ALA A 48 -21.38 9.60 6.39
CA ALA A 48 -20.51 8.49 6.02
C ALA A 48 -19.22 8.96 5.34
N ARG A 49 -19.31 9.96 4.44
CA ARG A 49 -18.14 10.56 3.78
C ARG A 49 -17.17 11.15 4.81
N ARG A 50 -17.68 11.90 5.80
CA ARG A 50 -16.88 12.52 6.85
C ARG A 50 -16.24 11.50 7.79
N GLU A 51 -16.98 10.47 8.18
CA GLU A 51 -16.46 9.40 9.03
C GLU A 51 -15.29 8.66 8.37
N ILE A 52 -15.45 8.27 7.09
CA ILE A 52 -14.38 7.60 6.35
C ILE A 52 -13.19 8.55 6.11
N ALA A 53 -13.44 9.83 5.85
CA ALA A 53 -12.37 10.83 5.73
C ALA A 53 -11.58 10.99 7.03
N TYR A 54 -12.27 11.01 8.17
CA TYR A 54 -11.64 11.05 9.49
C TYR A 54 -10.82 9.78 9.77
N GLU A 55 -11.38 8.61 9.47
CA GLU A 55 -10.68 7.33 9.63
C GLU A 55 -9.42 7.29 8.77
N LYS A 56 -9.50 7.73 7.51
CA LYS A 56 -8.35 7.84 6.61
C LYS A 56 -7.27 8.77 7.17
N ASP A 57 -7.62 9.98 7.58
CA ASP A 57 -6.67 10.94 8.14
C ASP A 57 -5.98 10.39 9.38
N HIS A 58 -6.73 9.75 10.27
CA HIS A 58 -6.17 9.14 11.47
C HIS A 58 -5.29 7.92 11.16
N PHE A 59 -5.69 7.10 10.19
CA PHE A 59 -4.89 5.99 9.69
C PHE A 59 -3.57 6.49 9.09
N ASP A 60 -3.62 7.48 8.20
CA ASP A 60 -2.43 8.07 7.57
C ASP A 60 -1.49 8.72 8.59
N LYS A 61 -2.03 9.39 9.61
CA LYS A 61 -1.23 9.94 10.72
C LYS A 61 -0.52 8.83 11.49
N ARG A 62 -1.23 7.76 11.85
CA ARG A 62 -0.65 6.62 12.57
C ARG A 62 0.40 5.88 11.74
N THR A 63 0.13 5.67 10.46
CA THR A 63 1.06 4.96 9.56
C THR A 63 2.24 5.83 9.22
N SER A 64 2.09 7.14 8.99
CA SER A 64 3.22 8.05 8.74
C SER A 64 4.22 8.12 9.91
N ILE A 65 3.79 7.88 11.15
CA ILE A 65 4.70 7.74 12.30
C ILE A 65 5.56 6.46 12.18
N LEU A 66 4.98 5.38 11.66
CA LEU A 66 5.63 4.07 11.52
C LEU A 66 6.45 3.93 10.23
N THR A 67 5.94 4.44 9.11
CA THR A 67 6.47 4.24 7.74
C THR A 67 6.98 5.54 7.14
N GLY A 68 6.42 6.69 7.52
CA GLY A 68 6.80 8.00 6.97
C GLY A 68 8.20 8.46 7.38
N SER A 69 8.77 7.91 8.46
CA SER A 69 10.22 8.07 8.72
C SER A 69 11.05 7.30 7.69
N LEU A 70 10.66 6.09 7.29
CA LEU A 70 11.42 5.28 6.34
C LEU A 70 11.44 5.87 4.93
N ASP A 71 10.30 6.37 4.44
CA ASP A 71 10.21 7.03 3.14
C ASP A 71 10.95 8.38 3.09
N LYS A 72 10.98 9.13 4.20
CA LYS A 72 11.68 10.43 4.29
C LYS A 72 13.20 10.31 4.50
N ILE A 73 13.70 9.23 5.11
CA ILE A 73 15.13 9.07 5.42
C ILE A 73 15.94 8.61 4.19
N GLY A 74 15.32 8.46 3.01
CA GLY A 74 16.04 7.99 1.81
C GLY A 74 16.43 6.52 1.90
N ILE A 75 15.87 5.79 2.86
CA ILE A 75 16.13 4.37 3.09
C ILE A 75 15.72 3.57 1.85
N PHE A 76 14.58 3.86 1.22
CA PHE A 76 14.18 3.17 -0.02
C PHE A 76 15.21 3.33 -1.18
N PRO A 77 15.63 4.55 -1.60
CA PRO A 77 16.74 4.71 -2.55
C PRO A 77 18.03 4.01 -2.11
N SER A 78 18.39 4.08 -0.82
CA SER A 78 19.60 3.44 -0.28
C SER A 78 19.51 1.92 -0.34
N ILE A 79 18.35 1.32 -0.09
CA ILE A 79 18.12 -0.12 -0.18
C ILE A 79 18.17 -0.56 -1.63
N LEU A 80 17.54 0.18 -2.54
CA LEU A 80 17.58 -0.10 -3.97
C LEU A 80 19.02 -0.02 -4.48
N ALA A 81 19.75 1.02 -4.10
CA ALA A 81 21.17 1.17 -4.40
C ALA A 81 22.00 0.04 -3.79
N THR A 82 21.71 -0.36 -2.55
CA THR A 82 22.40 -1.48 -1.88
C THR A 82 22.08 -2.80 -2.57
N MET A 83 20.82 -3.10 -2.91
CA MET A 83 20.46 -4.30 -3.66
C MET A 83 21.08 -4.32 -5.05
N VAL A 84 21.12 -3.19 -5.76
CA VAL A 84 21.79 -3.06 -7.06
C VAL A 84 23.30 -3.27 -6.91
N LEU A 85 23.94 -2.64 -5.91
CA LEU A 85 25.35 -2.82 -5.59
C LEU A 85 25.66 -4.27 -5.21
N LEU A 86 24.78 -4.93 -4.48
CA LEU A 86 24.94 -6.33 -4.09
C LEU A 86 24.76 -7.27 -5.28
N LEU A 87 23.74 -7.08 -6.12
CA LEU A 87 23.56 -7.87 -7.33
C LEU A 87 24.74 -7.70 -8.30
N THR A 88 25.34 -6.51 -8.34
CA THR A 88 26.51 -6.23 -9.18
C THR A 88 27.84 -6.68 -8.57
N HIS A 89 28.01 -6.66 -7.23
CA HIS A 89 29.25 -7.04 -6.54
C HIS A 89 29.28 -8.46 -5.95
N LEU A 90 28.15 -9.13 -5.67
CA LEU A 90 28.12 -10.56 -5.33
C LEU A 90 28.45 -11.45 -6.54
N SER A 91 28.31 -10.93 -7.76
CA SER A 91 28.85 -11.54 -8.98
C SER A 91 30.39 -11.65 -8.94
N ASN A 92 31.05 -10.87 -8.07
CA ASN A 92 32.49 -10.92 -7.86
C ASN A 92 32.83 -11.87 -6.70
N ASN A 93 33.57 -12.94 -6.99
CA ASN A 93 33.94 -14.00 -6.04
C ASN A 93 34.54 -13.47 -4.72
N LYS A 94 35.28 -12.36 -4.76
CA LYS A 94 35.96 -11.79 -3.58
C LYS A 94 34.99 -11.26 -2.51
N THR A 95 33.86 -10.69 -2.91
CA THR A 95 32.85 -10.16 -1.97
C THR A 95 32.14 -11.31 -1.27
N PHE A 96 31.87 -12.38 -2.01
CA PHE A 96 31.24 -13.58 -1.49
C PHE A 96 32.17 -14.35 -0.55
N GLU A 97 33.45 -14.49 -0.92
CA GLU A 97 34.50 -15.07 -0.07
C GLU A 97 34.66 -14.27 1.24
N PHE A 98 34.72 -12.94 1.17
CA PHE A 98 34.81 -12.08 2.37
C PHE A 98 33.61 -12.27 3.33
N LEU A 99 32.39 -12.41 2.81
CA LEU A 99 31.21 -12.67 3.63
C LEU A 99 31.24 -14.07 4.25
N GLN A 100 31.77 -15.08 3.55
CA GLN A 100 31.95 -16.43 4.12
C GLN A 100 33.04 -16.48 5.19
N GLU A 101 34.12 -15.71 5.05
CA GLU A 101 35.21 -15.65 6.02
C GLU A 101 34.82 -14.91 7.32
N HIS A 102 33.78 -14.06 7.27
CA HIS A 102 33.30 -13.26 8.41
C HIS A 102 31.80 -13.49 8.70
N PRO A 103 31.43 -14.62 9.34
CA PRO A 103 30.04 -15.03 9.53
C PRO A 103 29.21 -14.06 10.39
N GLU A 104 29.81 -13.40 11.39
CA GLU A 104 29.16 -12.33 12.16
C GLU A 104 28.71 -11.15 11.29
N PHE A 105 29.52 -10.77 10.30
CA PHE A 105 29.19 -9.67 9.39
C PHE A 105 28.10 -10.10 8.40
N GLN A 106 28.18 -11.33 7.89
CA GLN A 106 27.15 -11.93 7.05
C GLN A 106 25.78 -11.99 7.75
N PHE A 107 25.74 -12.38 9.03
CA PHE A 107 24.51 -12.40 9.82
C PHE A 107 23.91 -11.00 9.98
N LEU A 108 24.70 -10.03 10.43
CA LEU A 108 24.25 -8.65 10.64
C LEU A 108 23.72 -8.03 9.34
N PHE A 109 24.39 -8.34 8.24
CA PHE A 109 24.01 -7.92 6.91
C PHE A 109 22.64 -8.48 6.47
N TYR A 110 22.39 -9.79 6.64
CA TYR A 110 21.07 -10.37 6.33
C TYR A 110 19.97 -9.86 7.25
N VAL A 111 20.26 -9.65 8.54
CA VAL A 111 19.29 -9.06 9.48
C VAL A 111 18.89 -7.66 9.04
N LEU A 112 19.84 -6.83 8.60
CA LEU A 112 19.57 -5.48 8.12
C LEU A 112 18.65 -5.49 6.89
N ILE A 113 18.92 -6.38 5.92
CA ILE A 113 18.06 -6.57 4.75
C ILE A 113 16.66 -7.04 5.17
N ALA A 114 16.57 -8.01 6.07
CA ALA A 114 15.28 -8.55 6.51
C ALA A 114 14.41 -7.49 7.20
N VAL A 115 14.98 -6.71 8.12
CA VAL A 115 14.29 -5.59 8.80
C VAL A 115 13.75 -4.61 7.77
N VAL A 116 14.60 -4.19 6.84
CA VAL A 116 14.23 -3.31 5.73
C VAL A 116 13.05 -3.86 4.92
N VAL A 117 13.12 -5.12 4.49
CA VAL A 117 12.09 -5.72 3.62
C VAL A 117 10.76 -5.81 4.38
N ILE A 118 10.78 -6.18 5.66
CA ILE A 118 9.59 -6.25 6.51
C ILE A 118 8.92 -4.87 6.61
N PHE A 119 9.70 -3.82 6.87
CA PHE A 119 9.19 -2.46 6.94
C PHE A 119 8.62 -1.98 5.59
N GLN A 120 9.23 -2.37 4.47
CA GLN A 120 8.73 -2.04 3.14
C GLN A 120 7.40 -2.73 2.84
N LEU A 121 7.28 -4.03 3.15
CA LEU A 121 6.02 -4.77 2.99
C LEU A 121 4.91 -4.14 3.83
N PHE A 122 5.23 -3.71 5.06
CA PHE A 122 4.29 -3.00 5.92
C PHE A 122 3.87 -1.65 5.30
N SER A 123 4.82 -0.87 4.77
CA SER A 123 4.52 0.40 4.09
C SER A 123 3.56 0.21 2.91
N ILE A 124 3.83 -0.78 2.06
CA ILE A 124 2.98 -1.12 0.92
C ILE A 124 1.57 -1.51 1.38
N PHE A 125 1.46 -2.37 2.41
CA PHE A 125 0.18 -2.75 2.98
C PHE A 125 -0.62 -1.55 3.52
N THR A 126 0.05 -0.64 4.24
CA THR A 126 -0.60 0.58 4.74
C THR A 126 -1.08 1.47 3.60
N ASN A 127 -0.29 1.64 2.54
CA ASN A 127 -0.68 2.42 1.37
C ASN A 127 -1.93 1.83 0.70
N PHE A 128 -2.02 0.51 0.55
CA PHE A 128 -3.22 -0.14 0.02
C PHE A 128 -4.50 0.16 0.82
N ILE A 129 -4.41 0.17 2.16
CA ILE A 129 -5.55 0.53 3.00
C ILE A 129 -5.92 2.00 2.81
N SER A 130 -4.93 2.91 2.81
CA SER A 130 -5.16 4.35 2.61
C SER A 130 -5.85 4.63 1.26
N LEU A 131 -5.40 3.96 0.19
CA LEU A 131 -6.01 4.05 -1.14
C LEU A 131 -7.45 3.51 -1.15
N LYS A 132 -7.73 2.44 -0.41
CA LYS A 132 -9.09 1.89 -0.30
C LYS A 132 -10.04 2.89 0.39
N LEU A 133 -9.60 3.50 1.50
CA LEU A 133 -10.40 4.51 2.20
C LEU A 133 -10.61 5.74 1.32
N TYR A 134 -9.57 6.20 0.62
CA TYR A 134 -9.68 7.28 -0.36
C TYR A 134 -10.71 6.97 -1.45
N TYR A 135 -10.65 5.75 -2.00
CA TYR A 135 -11.59 5.31 -3.03
C TYR A 135 -13.05 5.31 -2.52
N LEU A 136 -13.31 4.85 -1.29
CA LEU A 136 -14.66 4.87 -0.71
C LEU A 136 -15.21 6.31 -0.59
N ILE A 137 -14.38 7.26 -0.16
CA ILE A 137 -14.74 8.69 -0.10
C ILE A 137 -15.18 9.17 -1.47
N GLN A 138 -14.41 8.86 -2.52
CA GLN A 138 -14.72 9.28 -3.90
C GLN A 138 -16.03 8.68 -4.43
N VAL A 139 -16.35 7.44 -4.06
CA VAL A 139 -17.61 6.79 -4.48
C VAL A 139 -18.81 7.45 -3.81
N ILE A 140 -18.71 7.78 -2.52
CA ILE A 140 -19.78 8.49 -1.80
C ILE A 140 -19.93 9.91 -2.34
N GLU A 141 -18.82 10.62 -2.57
CA GLU A 141 -18.83 11.98 -3.15
C GLU A 141 -19.46 11.99 -4.55
N TYR A 142 -19.19 10.96 -5.35
CA TYR A 142 -19.86 10.80 -6.65
C TYR A 142 -21.38 10.57 -6.51
N ALA A 143 -21.82 9.76 -5.55
CA ALA A 143 -23.24 9.53 -5.28
C ALA A 143 -23.95 10.82 -4.81
N ILE A 144 -23.30 11.60 -3.94
CA ILE A 144 -23.79 12.92 -3.48
C ILE A 144 -23.96 13.86 -4.68
N ASN A 145 -22.93 14.00 -5.52
CA ASN A 145 -22.96 14.86 -6.70
C ASN A 145 -24.07 14.45 -7.69
N LEU A 146 -24.32 13.16 -7.88
CA LEU A 146 -25.43 12.68 -8.71
C LEU A 146 -26.80 13.05 -8.12
N LYS A 147 -26.94 13.06 -6.80
CA LYS A 147 -28.18 13.43 -6.11
C LYS A 147 -28.44 14.94 -6.19
N GLU A 148 -27.42 15.76 -6.00
CA GLU A 148 -27.51 17.23 -6.16
C GLU A 148 -27.90 17.62 -7.60
N ASN A 149 -27.31 16.96 -8.62
CA ASN A 149 -27.66 17.20 -10.02
C ASN A 149 -29.07 16.71 -10.41
N LYS A 150 -29.70 15.81 -9.64
CA LYS A 150 -31.09 15.39 -9.87
C LYS A 150 -32.12 16.31 -9.21
N ASN A 151 -31.71 17.06 -8.18
CA ASN A 151 -32.58 17.94 -7.41
C ASN A 151 -32.53 19.41 -7.88
N ASN A 152 -31.63 19.73 -8.81
CA ASN A 152 -31.58 20.99 -9.57
C ASN A 152 -32.28 20.83 -10.92
#